data_AF-A0A9D8NXC1-F1
#
_entry.id   AF-A0A9D8NXC1-F1
#
_cell.length_a   1.000
_cell.length_b   1.000
_cell.length_c   1.000
_cell.angle_alpha   90.00
_cell.angle_beta   90.00
_cell.angle_gamma   90.00
#
_symmetry.space_group_name_H-M   'P 1'
#
loop_
_entity.id
_entity.type
_entity.pdbx_description
1 polymer ?
#
loop_
_entity_poly.entity_id
_entity_poly.type
_entity_poly.pdbx_seq_one_letter_code
_entity_poly.pdbx_strand_id
1 'polypeptide(L)'
;MEWTEGEWIVKKRRHLPHWQMRGATYFVTFRIGRGAMTPDEQVLVLDHIRGGSEKYYKLHAAIVMPDHAHILITPKKNTHSREL
;
A
#
# COMPACT_ATOMS: atom_id res chain seq x y z
N MET A 1 -19.00 23.34 11.58
CA MET A 1 -18.79 22.00 11.01
C MET A 1 -18.11 22.24 9.67
N GLU A 2 -16.79 22.35 9.71
CA GLU A 2 -15.96 22.82 8.60
C GLU A 2 -15.55 21.61 7.77
N TRP A 3 -16.13 21.47 6.58
CA TRP A 3 -15.72 20.48 5.61
C TRP A 3 -14.50 21.05 4.89
N THR A 4 -13.29 20.53 5.15
CA THR A 4 -12.08 20.97 4.45
C THR A 4 -12.12 20.47 3.00
N GLU A 5 -12.05 21.39 2.04
CA GLU A 5 -11.85 21.10 0.61
C GLU A 5 -10.67 20.13 0.41
N GLY A 6 -10.93 18.89 -0.04
CA GLY A 6 -9.83 17.97 -0.33
C GLY A 6 -10.09 16.49 -0.61
N GLU A 7 -11.32 15.99 -0.55
CA GLU A 7 -11.61 14.56 -0.70
C GLU A 7 -12.03 14.16 -2.12
N TRP A 8 -11.16 14.41 -3.10
CA TRP A 8 -11.41 13.93 -4.46
C TRP A 8 -11.02 12.46 -4.60
N ILE A 9 -11.99 11.60 -4.93
CA ILE A 9 -11.74 10.22 -5.38
C ILE A 9 -11.25 10.31 -6.83
N VAL A 10 -9.96 10.09 -7.06
CA VAL A 10 -9.41 9.95 -8.40
C VAL A 10 -9.52 8.49 -8.83
N LYS A 11 -10.48 8.18 -9.72
CA LYS A 11 -10.58 6.87 -10.36
C LYS A 11 -9.61 6.82 -11.55
N LYS A 12 -8.43 6.21 -11.38
CA LYS A 12 -7.52 6.04 -12.53
C LYS A 12 -8.04 4.90 -13.42
N ARG A 13 -8.25 5.19 -14.72
CA ARG A 13 -8.47 4.17 -15.76
C ARG A 13 -7.13 3.48 -16.07
N ARG A 14 -6.82 2.43 -15.34
CA ARG A 14 -5.93 1.33 -15.79
C ARG A 14 -6.76 0.04 -15.84
N HIS A 15 -6.14 -1.11 -16.07
CA HIS A 15 -6.85 -2.40 -16.18
C HIS A 15 -7.59 -2.83 -14.90
N LEU A 16 -7.41 -2.14 -13.78
CA LEU A 16 -8.14 -2.37 -12.53
C LEU A 16 -8.74 -1.06 -12.00
N PRO A 17 -9.94 -1.09 -11.38
CA PRO A 17 -10.58 0.08 -10.80
C PRO A 17 -9.83 0.53 -9.55
N HIS A 18 -8.82 1.37 -9.72
CA HIS A 18 -8.12 1.99 -8.60
C HIS A 18 -8.84 3.26 -8.18
N TRP A 19 -9.54 3.21 -7.05
CA TRP A 19 -10.04 4.39 -6.35
C TRP A 19 -8.91 4.97 -5.51
N GLN A 20 -8.49 6.20 -5.81
CA GLN A 20 -7.48 6.89 -5.03
C GLN A 20 -8.14 8.03 -4.26
N MET A 21 -8.29 7.84 -2.95
CA MET A 21 -8.67 8.91 -2.03
C MET A 21 -7.41 9.43 -1.34
N ARG A 22 -7.21 10.74 -1.38
CA ARG A 22 -6.04 11.40 -0.78
C ARG A 22 -6.06 11.20 0.73
N GLY A 23 -4.94 10.78 1.30
CA GLY A 23 -4.79 10.55 2.75
C GLY A 23 -5.47 9.29 3.27
N ALA A 24 -6.14 8.51 2.41
CA ALA A 24 -6.82 7.29 2.82
C ALA A 24 -5.83 6.20 3.24
N THR A 25 -6.27 5.35 4.17
CA THR A 25 -5.59 4.12 4.54
C THR A 25 -6.13 2.97 3.70
N TYR A 26 -5.22 2.20 3.10
CA TYR A 26 -5.53 1.06 2.25
C TYR A 26 -5.12 -0.23 2.92
N PHE A 27 -5.99 -1.22 2.82
CA PHE A 27 -5.68 -2.62 3.12
C PHE A 27 -5.22 -3.31 1.82
N VAL A 28 -3.97 -3.74 1.79
CA VAL A 28 -3.32 -4.38 0.64
C VAL A 28 -3.04 -5.83 0.97
N THR A 29 -3.39 -6.72 0.06
CA THR A 29 -3.09 -8.16 0.15
C THR A 29 -2.38 -8.61 -1.11
N PHE A 30 -1.29 -9.36 -0.96
CA PHE A 30 -0.67 -10.08 -2.07
C PHE A 30 -0.20 -11.45 -1.62
N ARG A 31 -0.07 -12.36 -2.58
CA ARG A 31 0.34 -13.74 -2.34
C ARG A 31 1.39 -14.18 -3.35
N ILE A 32 2.18 -15.18 -2.97
CA ILE A 32 3.02 -15.88 -3.95
C ILE A 32 2.13 -16.76 -4.85
N GLY A 33 2.59 -16.98 -6.09
CA GLY A 33 1.79 -17.69 -7.10
C GLY A 33 1.55 -19.16 -6.76
N ARG A 34 2.52 -19.83 -6.15
CA ARG A 34 2.46 -21.23 -5.67
C ARG A 34 3.44 -21.44 -4.52
N GLY A 35 3.16 -22.42 -3.67
CA GLY A 35 4.05 -22.83 -2.58
C GLY A 35 3.87 -22.02 -1.29
N ALA A 36 4.89 -22.07 -0.44
CA ALA A 36 5.00 -21.35 0.82
C ALA A 36 6.42 -20.81 0.99
N MET A 37 6.53 -19.59 1.51
CA MET A 37 7.77 -18.95 1.91
C MET A 37 8.34 -19.62 3.16
N THR A 38 9.64 -19.86 3.12
CA THR A 38 10.45 -20.17 4.29
C THR A 38 10.45 -19.00 5.29
N PRO A 39 10.79 -19.23 6.57
CA PRO A 39 10.91 -18.13 7.54
C PRO A 39 11.85 -17.00 7.10
N ASP A 40 12.98 -17.33 6.46
CA ASP A 40 13.94 -16.34 5.97
C ASP A 40 13.36 -15.48 4.83
N GLU A 41 12.63 -16.09 3.91
CA GLU A 41 11.91 -15.35 2.86
C GLU A 41 10.82 -14.44 3.45
N GLN A 42 10.11 -14.89 4.50
CA GLN A 42 9.13 -14.05 5.19
C GLN A 42 9.78 -12.83 5.84
N VAL A 43 10.98 -12.98 6.42
CA VAL A 43 11.77 -11.87 6.96
C VAL A 43 12.15 -10.89 5.85
N LEU A 44 12.63 -11.37 4.70
CA LEU A 44 12.97 -10.51 3.56
C LEU A 44 11.76 -9.70 3.06
N VAL A 45 10.59 -10.33 2.98
CA VAL A 45 9.34 -9.62 2.60
C VAL A 45 8.99 -8.57 3.65
N LEU A 46 9.06 -8.90 4.94
CA LEU A 46 8.74 -7.96 6.01
C LEU A 46 9.70 -6.76 6.03
N ASP A 47 10.99 -7.00 5.83
CA ASP A 47 12.01 -5.94 5.79
C ASP A 47 11.82 -5.03 4.56
N HIS A 48 11.45 -5.60 3.42
CA HIS A 48 11.07 -4.81 2.26
C HIS A 48 9.85 -3.92 2.52
N ILE A 49 8.80 -4.46 3.16
CA ILE A 49 7.61 -3.70 3.55
C ILE A 49 7.98 -2.56 4.52
N ARG A 50 8.85 -2.83 5.50
CA ARG A 50 9.33 -1.83 6.46
C ARG A 50 10.13 -0.73 5.77
N GLY A 51 11.08 -1.08 4.91
CA GLY A 51 11.88 -0.11 4.14
C GLY A 51 11.04 0.80 3.25
N GLY A 52 9.90 0.30 2.75
CA GLY A 52 8.93 1.10 2.01
C GLY A 52 8.28 2.21 2.84
N SER A 53 8.16 2.06 4.16
CA SER A 53 7.57 3.05 5.08
C SER A 53 8.39 4.35 5.13
N GLU A 54 9.68 4.29 4.86
CA GLU A 54 10.53 5.49 4.83
C GLU A 54 10.25 6.31 3.57
N LYS A 55 10.04 5.65 2.42
CA LYS A 55 10.00 6.31 1.11
C LYS A 55 8.58 6.54 0.55
N TYR A 56 7.69 5.56 0.64
CA TYR A 56 6.49 5.52 -0.22
C TYR A 56 5.17 5.70 0.54
N TYR A 57 5.09 5.23 1.78
CA TYR A 57 3.86 5.23 2.56
C TYR A 57 4.15 5.36 4.06
N LYS A 58 3.14 5.65 4.86
CA LYS A 58 3.15 5.38 6.30
C LYS A 58 2.64 3.96 6.51
N LEU A 59 3.45 3.11 7.13
CA LEU A 59 3.05 1.76 7.52
C LEU A 59 2.32 1.78 8.87
N HIS A 60 1.12 1.20 8.94
CA HIS A 60 0.37 1.06 10.20
C HIS A 60 0.49 -0.36 10.75
N ALA A 61 0.37 -1.37 9.89
CA ALA A 61 0.49 -2.77 10.27
C ALA A 61 0.93 -3.61 9.06
N ALA A 62 1.67 -4.69 9.32
CA ALA A 62 2.00 -5.70 8.34
C ALA A 62 2.02 -7.07 9.00
N ILE A 63 1.51 -8.08 8.31
CA ILE A 63 1.71 -9.48 8.66
C ILE A 63 2.14 -10.23 7.40
N VAL A 64 3.14 -11.10 7.57
CA VAL A 64 3.62 -11.99 6.52
C VAL A 64 3.34 -13.41 6.97
N MET A 65 2.47 -14.09 6.22
CA MET A 65 2.13 -15.50 6.37
C MET A 65 2.93 -16.31 5.34
N PRO A 66 3.01 -17.64 5.46
CA PRO A 66 3.81 -18.44 4.53
C PRO A 66 3.43 -18.24 3.05
N ASP A 67 2.18 -18.05 2.66
CA ASP A 67 1.80 -17.89 1.25
C ASP A 67 1.31 -16.48 0.86
N HIS A 68 1.09 -15.58 1.82
CA HIS A 68 0.56 -14.23 1.55
C HIS A 68 0.93 -13.21 2.62
N ALA A 69 0.76 -11.94 2.31
CA ALA A 69 0.95 -10.84 3.24
C ALA A 69 -0.25 -9.89 3.22
N HIS A 70 -0.56 -9.35 4.39
CA HIS A 70 -1.54 -8.27 4.54
C HIS A 70 -0.85 -7.04 5.11
N ILE A 71 -1.18 -5.87 4.54
CA ILE A 71 -0.53 -4.61 4.87
C ILE A 71 -1.58 -3.50 4.98
N LEU A 72 -1.49 -2.71 6.04
CA LEU A 72 -2.29 -1.50 6.23
C LEU A 72 -1.38 -0.28 6.07
N ILE A 73 -1.61 0.53 5.02
CA ILE A 73 -0.75 1.67 4.66
C ILE A 73 -1.53 2.93 4.34
N THR A 74 -0.94 4.10 4.60
CA THR A 74 -1.38 5.38 4.01
C THR A 74 -0.31 5.88 3.04
N PRO A 75 -0.58 5.95 1.73
CA PRO A 75 0.38 6.46 0.75
C PRO A 75 0.86 7.87 1.08
N LYS A 76 2.16 8.13 0.95
CA LYS A 76 2.72 9.48 0.99
C LYS A 76 2.39 10.18 -0.34
N LYS A 77 2.28 11.51 -0.33
CA LYS A 77 2.10 12.28 -1.57
C LYS A 77 3.27 11.98 -2.51
N ASN A 78 2.94 11.60 -3.74
CA ASN A 78 3.97 11.43 -4.75
C ASN A 78 4.37 12.81 -5.27
N THR A 79 5.63 13.21 -5.11
CA THR A 79 6.17 14.47 -5.63
C THR A 79 6.23 14.50 -7.17
N HIS A 80 5.82 13.42 -7.84
CA HIS A 80 5.72 13.29 -9.30
C HIS A 80 4.27 13.12 -9.78
N SER A 81 3.30 13.76 -9.11
CA SER A 81 2.07 14.14 -9.81
C SER A 81 2.42 15.27 -10.78
N ARG A 82 2.77 14.93 -12.03
CA ARG A 82 2.54 15.86 -13.13
C ARG A 82 1.07 16.23 -13.05
N GLU A 83 0.82 17.53 -12.87
CA GLU A 83 -0.48 18.13 -13.10
C GLU A 83 -0.98 17.61 -14.45
N LEU A 84 -2.15 16.97 -14.41
CA LEU A 84 -2.94 16.72 -15.60
C LEU A 84 -3.81 17.95 -15.83
#